data_AF-A0A0B3A8I0-F1
#
_entry.id   AF-A0A0B3A8I0-F1
#
_cell.length_a   1.000
_cell.length_b   1.000
_cell.length_c   1.000
_cell.angle_alpha   90.00
_cell.angle_beta   90.00
_cell.angle_gamma   90.00
#
_symmetry.space_group_name_H-M   'P 1'
#
loop_
_entity.id
_entity.type
_entity.pdbx_description
1 polymer ?
#
loop_
_entity_poly.entity_id
_entity_poly.type
_entity_poly.pdbx_seq_one_letter_code
_entity_poly.pdbx_strand_id
1 'polypeptide(L)'
;MNSRKRSQPKYIDEKKGMEVFEKVSAEYYRLIRELAQKINEFSTYIPQRRKRKLHIGLFGYSREGQGIKLPRAISFCASLYSMGLPPELLGLNVVTKQDLEAINVSYENFNSDFRDAAQYLNPGNLRHFPVSVQKAVQKAAKLIDFEINEEHKSLTTRIMDDYKKMNFASMRENIIRAGQTRRFLG
;
A
#
# COMPACT_ATOMS: atom_id res chain seq x y z
N MET A 1 3.61 -28.04 6.34
CA MET A 1 4.96 -28.32 6.86
C MET A 1 5.87 -27.18 6.42
N ASN A 2 6.54 -26.50 7.36
CA ASN A 2 7.47 -25.40 7.05
C ASN A 2 8.81 -26.03 6.61
N SER A 3 9.11 -26.03 5.31
CA SER A 3 10.28 -26.67 4.69
C SER A 3 11.57 -25.84 4.79
N ARG A 4 11.53 -24.65 5.39
CA ARG A 4 12.71 -23.80 5.57
C ARG A 4 13.66 -24.42 6.60
N LYS A 5 14.82 -24.90 6.12
CA LYS A 5 15.95 -25.25 6.99
C LYS A 5 16.38 -24.01 7.76
N ARG A 6 16.51 -24.12 9.08
CA ARG A 6 17.02 -23.03 9.93
C ARG A 6 18.44 -22.68 9.49
N SER A 7 18.67 -21.44 9.10
CA SER A 7 20.00 -20.91 8.76
C SER A 7 20.46 -19.92 9.82
N GLN A 8 21.76 -19.59 9.82
CA GLN A 8 22.26 -18.47 10.62
C GLN A 8 21.61 -17.15 10.17
N PRO A 9 21.46 -16.17 11.10
CA PRO A 9 20.97 -14.85 10.75
C PRO A 9 21.90 -14.20 9.71
N LYS A 10 21.31 -13.67 8.63
CA LYS A 10 22.07 -12.90 7.64
C LYS A 10 22.47 -11.58 8.29
N TYR A 11 23.76 -11.28 8.28
CA TYR A 11 24.27 -10.00 8.76
C TYR A 11 23.94 -8.91 7.75
N ILE A 12 23.28 -7.85 8.20
CA ILE A 12 22.90 -6.70 7.38
C ILE A 12 23.92 -5.60 7.63
N ASP A 13 24.39 -4.94 6.58
CA ASP A 13 25.14 -3.69 6.71
C ASP A 13 24.18 -2.62 7.26
N GLU A 14 24.29 -2.34 8.56
CA GLU A 14 23.42 -1.41 9.27
C GLU A 14 23.45 -0.01 8.67
N LYS A 15 24.63 0.47 8.24
CA LYS A 15 24.77 1.81 7.66
C LYS A 15 23.99 1.90 6.35
N LYS A 16 24.22 0.94 5.45
CA LYS A 16 23.52 0.91 4.16
C LYS A 16 22.01 0.67 4.33
N GLY A 17 21.62 -0.15 5.31
CA GLY A 17 20.22 -0.36 5.66
C GLY A 17 19.54 0.93 6.14
N MET A 18 20.21 1.70 6.99
CA MET A 18 19.68 2.97 7.48
C MET A 18 19.59 4.04 6.39
N GLU A 19 20.58 4.15 5.50
CA GLU A 19 20.51 5.07 4.36
C GLU A 19 19.28 4.81 3.47
N VAL A 20 19.03 3.53 3.15
CA VAL A 20 17.85 3.13 2.36
C VAL A 20 16.57 3.41 3.15
N PHE A 21 16.53 3.06 4.43
CA PHE A 21 15.37 3.28 5.30
C PHE A 21 14.99 4.76 5.38
N GLU A 22 15.94 5.65 5.65
CA GLU A 22 15.69 7.08 5.80
C GLU A 22 15.15 7.69 4.51
N LYS A 23 15.79 7.35 3.38
CA LYS A 23 15.42 7.82 2.05
C LYS A 23 14.01 7.36 1.64
N VAL A 24 13.70 6.07 1.80
CA VAL A 24 12.39 5.50 1.47
C VAL A 24 11.33 6.03 2.42
N SER A 25 11.61 6.11 3.73
CA SER A 25 10.67 6.62 4.73
C SER A 25 10.31 8.08 4.47
N ALA A 26 11.30 8.94 4.18
CA ALA A 26 11.06 10.34 3.87
C ALA A 26 10.13 10.52 2.67
N GLU A 27 10.38 9.78 1.58
CA GLU A 27 9.55 9.83 0.39
C GLU A 27 8.16 9.22 0.62
N TYR A 28 8.07 8.10 1.33
CA TYR A 28 6.79 7.51 1.73
C TYR A 28 5.94 8.51 2.51
N TYR A 29 6.50 9.14 3.55
CA TYR A 29 5.79 10.15 4.33
C TYR A 29 5.32 11.32 3.47
N ARG A 30 6.18 11.82 2.56
CA ARG A 30 5.83 12.90 1.63
C ARG A 30 4.59 12.55 0.80
N LEU A 31 4.60 11.37 0.17
CA LEU A 31 3.48 10.88 -0.65
C LEU A 31 2.20 10.64 0.19
N ILE A 32 2.34 10.11 1.41
CA ILE A 32 1.21 9.91 2.31
C ILE A 32 0.56 11.22 2.73
N ARG A 33 1.31 12.31 2.91
CA ARG A 33 0.72 13.63 3.19
C ARG A 33 -0.24 14.08 2.10
N GLU A 34 0.20 13.91 0.86
CA GLU A 34 -0.59 14.29 -0.31
C GLU A 34 -1.85 13.43 -0.47
N LEU A 35 -1.79 12.18 -0.02
CA LEU A 35 -2.91 11.23 -0.08
C LEU A 35 -3.83 11.27 1.14
N ALA A 36 -3.41 11.90 2.23
CA ALA A 36 -4.04 11.76 3.54
C ALA A 36 -5.53 12.08 3.56
N GLN A 37 -5.94 13.22 2.98
CA GLN A 37 -7.34 13.62 2.91
C GLN A 37 -8.16 12.56 2.18
N LYS A 38 -7.69 12.13 1.00
CA LYS A 38 -8.38 11.14 0.18
C LYS A 38 -8.47 9.77 0.86
N ILE A 39 -7.40 9.33 1.53
CA ILE A 39 -7.40 8.08 2.30
C ILE A 39 -8.43 8.14 3.43
N ASN A 40 -8.49 9.28 4.14
CA ASN A 40 -9.44 9.48 5.24
C ASN A 40 -10.89 9.45 4.75
N GLU A 41 -11.21 10.20 3.69
CA GLU A 41 -12.53 10.20 3.05
C GLU A 41 -12.91 8.78 2.62
N PHE A 42 -12.02 8.10 1.91
CA PHE A 42 -12.28 6.76 1.39
C PHE A 42 -12.45 5.70 2.50
N SER A 43 -11.72 5.87 3.62
CA SER A 43 -11.77 4.92 4.74
C SER A 43 -13.15 4.79 5.39
N THR A 44 -14.01 5.80 5.23
CA THR A 44 -15.39 5.80 5.73
C THR A 44 -16.29 4.78 5.00
N TYR A 45 -15.92 4.38 3.78
CA TYR A 45 -16.65 3.40 2.97
C TYR A 45 -16.13 1.96 3.17
N ILE A 46 -15.03 1.78 3.91
CA ILE A 46 -14.49 0.44 4.16
C ILE A 46 -15.39 -0.31 5.15
N PRO A 47 -15.90 -1.50 4.80
CA PRO A 47 -16.81 -2.25 5.65
C PRO A 47 -16.10 -2.73 6.93
N GLN A 48 -16.73 -2.48 8.08
CA GLN A 48 -16.21 -2.95 9.37
C GLN A 48 -16.71 -4.37 9.65
N ARG A 49 -15.82 -5.36 9.52
CA ARG A 49 -16.18 -6.78 9.80
C ARG A 49 -16.25 -7.15 11.29
N ARG A 50 -15.74 -6.31 12.19
CA ARG A 50 -15.84 -6.53 13.65
C ARG A 50 -16.10 -5.20 14.34
N LYS A 51 -17.07 -5.14 15.27
CA LYS A 51 -17.16 -4.05 16.24
C LYS A 51 -15.92 -4.13 17.12
N ARG A 52 -15.00 -3.18 17.00
CA ARG A 52 -13.78 -3.13 17.81
C ARG A 52 -13.84 -1.93 18.73
N LYS A 53 -13.61 -2.15 20.03
CA LYS A 53 -13.45 -1.07 21.01
C LYS A 53 -12.38 -0.10 20.48
N LEU A 54 -12.65 1.20 20.58
CA LEU A 54 -11.61 2.19 20.35
C LEU A 54 -10.54 1.98 21.44
N HIS A 55 -9.31 1.67 21.05
CA HIS A 55 -8.16 1.84 21.96
C HIS A 55 -7.93 3.36 22.08
N ILE A 56 -8.71 3.99 22.96
CA ILE A 56 -8.59 5.39 23.43
C ILE A 56 -7.94 5.42 24.82
N GLY A 57 -6.99 4.51 25.08
CA GLY A 57 -6.23 4.43 26.32
C GLY A 57 -4.73 4.60 26.07
N LEU A 58 -3.98 4.79 27.16
CA LEU A 58 -2.54 5.12 27.29
C LEU A 58 -1.54 4.36 26.38
N PHE A 59 -1.96 3.33 25.66
CA PHE A 59 -1.18 2.54 24.70
C PHE A 59 -1.64 2.72 23.24
N GLY A 60 -2.42 3.76 22.96
CA GLY A 60 -2.82 4.11 21.60
C GLY A 60 -1.60 4.64 20.85
N TYR A 61 -1.13 3.89 19.85
CA TYR A 61 -0.18 4.42 18.87
C TYR A 61 -0.68 5.79 18.37
N SER A 62 0.14 6.83 18.57
CA SER A 62 -0.17 8.18 18.10
C SER A 62 -0.50 8.11 16.61
N ARG A 63 -1.75 8.42 16.28
CA ARG A 63 -2.22 8.53 14.88
C ARG A 63 -1.95 9.90 14.29
N GLU A 64 -1.27 10.73 15.06
CA GLU A 64 -0.85 12.08 14.73
C GLU A 64 0.67 12.03 14.55
N GLY A 65 1.08 11.90 13.29
CA GLY A 65 2.46 12.10 12.87
C GLY A 65 2.51 13.34 12.00
N GLN A 66 3.24 14.36 12.42
CA GLN A 66 3.44 15.60 11.65
C GLN A 66 2.12 16.27 11.20
N GLY A 67 1.10 16.30 12.09
CA GLY A 67 -0.16 17.04 11.89
C GLY A 67 -1.24 16.31 11.08
N ILE A 68 -1.02 15.06 10.66
CA ILE A 68 -1.97 14.30 9.85
C ILE A 68 -2.53 13.12 10.63
N LYS A 69 -3.87 13.04 10.68
CA LYS A 69 -4.61 11.91 11.25
C LYS A 69 -4.90 10.89 10.16
N LEU A 70 -4.38 9.68 10.28
CA LEU A 70 -4.64 8.58 9.34
C LEU A 70 -5.55 7.51 9.97
N PRO A 71 -6.25 6.71 9.14
CA PRO A 71 -7.01 5.58 9.66
C PRO A 71 -6.06 4.48 10.16
N ARG A 72 -6.60 3.49 10.87
CA ARG A 72 -5.80 2.33 11.31
C ARG A 72 -5.25 1.57 10.09
N ALA A 73 -4.13 0.87 10.25
CA ALA A 73 -3.44 0.13 9.18
C ALA A 73 -4.37 -0.66 8.25
N ILE A 74 -5.31 -1.46 8.79
CA ILE A 74 -6.25 -2.24 7.96
C ILE A 74 -7.12 -1.33 7.07
N SER A 75 -7.71 -0.27 7.64
CA SER A 75 -8.53 0.68 6.89
C SER A 75 -7.70 1.49 5.90
N PHE A 76 -6.46 1.83 6.28
CA PHE A 76 -5.50 2.51 5.42
C PHE A 76 -5.17 1.67 4.18
N CYS A 77 -4.73 0.42 4.37
CA CYS A 77 -4.42 -0.51 3.30
C CYS A 77 -5.67 -0.80 2.45
N ALA A 78 -6.81 -1.06 3.10
CA ALA A 78 -8.06 -1.33 2.40
C ALA A 78 -8.49 -0.17 1.50
N SER A 79 -8.37 1.09 1.96
CA SER A 79 -8.64 2.27 1.14
C SER A 79 -7.74 2.32 -0.10
N LEU A 80 -6.44 2.20 0.11
CA LEU A 80 -5.43 2.32 -0.95
C LEU A 80 -5.60 1.22 -2.01
N TYR A 81 -5.65 -0.04 -1.60
CA TYR A 81 -5.89 -1.14 -2.54
C TYR A 81 -7.25 -1.08 -3.22
N SER A 82 -8.30 -0.55 -2.56
CA SER A 82 -9.63 -0.40 -3.19
C SER A 82 -9.66 0.71 -4.24
N MET A 83 -8.78 1.71 -4.12
CA MET A 83 -8.54 2.68 -5.20
C MET A 83 -7.58 2.13 -6.28
N GLY A 84 -7.06 0.90 -6.12
CA GLY A 84 -6.09 0.30 -7.03
C GLY A 84 -4.69 0.87 -6.89
N LEU A 85 -4.31 1.33 -5.69
CA LEU A 85 -2.99 1.86 -5.38
C LEU A 85 -2.40 1.06 -4.21
N PRO A 86 -1.60 0.02 -4.44
CA PRO A 86 -0.99 -0.75 -3.35
C PRO A 86 -0.01 0.14 -2.55
N PRO A 87 -0.13 0.23 -1.21
CA PRO A 87 0.74 1.06 -0.36
C PRO A 87 2.22 0.68 -0.44
N GLU A 88 2.53 -0.57 -0.77
CA GLU A 88 3.89 -1.12 -0.88
C GLU A 88 4.70 -0.46 -1.99
N LEU A 89 4.05 0.11 -3.00
CA LEU A 89 4.71 0.81 -4.10
C LEU A 89 5.12 2.25 -3.72
N LEU A 90 4.56 2.80 -2.64
CA LEU A 90 4.84 4.17 -2.22
C LEU A 90 6.24 4.26 -1.60
N GLY A 91 6.99 5.30 -1.95
CA GLY A 91 8.37 5.50 -1.47
C GLY A 91 9.43 4.71 -2.22
N LEU A 92 9.09 3.68 -3.01
CA LEU A 92 10.08 2.90 -3.75
C LEU A 92 10.65 3.62 -4.97
N ASN A 93 10.07 4.76 -5.39
CA ASN A 93 10.57 5.56 -6.51
C ASN A 93 11.96 6.16 -6.29
N VAL A 94 12.44 6.24 -5.05
CA VAL A 94 13.78 6.74 -4.73
C VAL A 94 14.82 5.62 -4.66
N VAL A 95 14.41 4.35 -4.66
CA VAL A 95 15.31 3.18 -4.63
C VAL A 95 16.10 3.10 -5.94
N THR A 96 17.42 3.06 -5.81
CA THR A 96 18.35 2.84 -6.93
C THR A 96 18.60 1.35 -7.15
N LYS A 97 19.29 0.98 -8.24
CA LYS A 97 19.71 -0.41 -8.46
C LYS A 97 20.63 -0.93 -7.33
N GLN A 98 21.55 -0.09 -6.85
CA GLN A 98 22.45 -0.44 -5.73
C GLN A 98 21.70 -0.60 -4.40
N ASP A 99 20.65 0.19 -4.19
CA ASP A 99 19.75 0.04 -3.03
C ASP A 99 18.99 -1.29 -3.14
N LEU A 100 18.45 -1.61 -4.33
CA LEU A 100 17.70 -2.83 -4.58
C LEU A 100 18.56 -4.10 -4.39
N GLU A 101 19.83 -4.08 -4.78
CA GLU A 101 20.77 -5.17 -4.51
C GLU A 101 20.97 -5.37 -3.00
N ALA A 102 21.16 -4.29 -2.24
CA ALA A 102 21.32 -4.36 -0.78
C ALA A 102 20.05 -4.85 -0.07
N ILE A 103 18.87 -4.43 -0.55
CA ILE A 103 17.58 -4.91 -0.07
C ILE A 103 17.47 -6.41 -0.32
N ASN A 104 17.79 -6.91 -1.51
CA ASN A 104 17.66 -8.34 -1.83
C ASN A 104 18.62 -9.24 -1.04
N VAL A 105 19.80 -8.74 -0.65
CA VAL A 105 20.71 -9.45 0.27
C VAL A 105 20.06 -9.60 1.66
N SER A 106 19.41 -8.54 2.14
CA SER A 106 18.85 -8.47 3.50
C SER A 106 17.45 -9.07 3.62
N TYR A 107 16.66 -8.97 2.56
CA TYR A 107 15.26 -9.36 2.47
C TYR A 107 15.02 -10.20 1.22
N GLU A 108 15.21 -11.51 1.37
CA GLU A 108 15.17 -12.49 0.28
C GLU A 108 13.83 -12.53 -0.48
N ASN A 109 12.73 -12.26 0.23
CA ASN A 109 11.39 -12.29 -0.34
C ASN A 109 10.93 -10.92 -0.89
N PHE A 110 11.79 -9.89 -0.91
CA PHE A 110 11.39 -8.56 -1.35
C PHE A 110 10.75 -8.57 -2.74
N ASN A 111 11.36 -9.29 -3.69
CA ASN A 111 10.85 -9.34 -5.06
C ASN A 111 9.51 -10.09 -5.17
N SER A 112 9.30 -11.16 -4.39
CA SER A 112 8.01 -11.87 -4.39
C SER A 112 6.92 -11.00 -3.77
N ASP A 113 7.22 -10.38 -2.64
CA ASP A 113 6.25 -9.59 -1.89
C ASP A 113 5.89 -8.30 -2.65
N PHE A 114 6.87 -7.72 -3.36
CA PHE A 114 6.62 -6.63 -4.31
C PHE A 114 5.66 -7.06 -5.43
N ARG A 115 5.92 -8.19 -6.10
CA ARG A 115 5.04 -8.68 -7.17
C ARG A 115 3.63 -8.98 -6.66
N ASP A 116 3.55 -9.60 -5.49
CA ASP A 116 2.29 -9.94 -4.85
C ASP A 116 1.43 -8.71 -4.55
N ALA A 117 2.05 -7.59 -4.17
CA ALA A 117 1.35 -6.32 -3.99
C ALA A 117 1.08 -5.61 -5.33
N ALA A 118 2.08 -5.53 -6.20
CA ALA A 118 2.05 -4.78 -7.45
C ALA A 118 1.00 -5.29 -8.43
N GLN A 119 0.67 -6.59 -8.41
CA GLN A 119 -0.40 -7.15 -9.25
C GLN A 119 -1.76 -6.46 -9.04
N TYR A 120 -1.98 -5.84 -7.87
CA TYR A 120 -3.23 -5.13 -7.53
C TYR A 120 -3.18 -3.63 -7.85
N LEU A 121 -2.15 -3.17 -8.56
CA LEU A 121 -2.10 -1.83 -9.13
C LEU A 121 -3.16 -1.70 -10.23
N ASN A 122 -3.88 -0.59 -10.23
CA ASN A 122 -4.70 -0.16 -11.36
C ASN A 122 -4.08 1.09 -11.99
N PRO A 123 -3.31 0.93 -13.09
CA PRO A 123 -2.69 2.06 -13.78
C PRO A 123 -3.70 3.11 -14.25
N GLY A 124 -4.91 2.69 -14.63
CA GLY A 124 -5.99 3.59 -15.08
C GLY A 124 -6.53 4.49 -13.97
N ASN A 125 -6.48 4.04 -12.72
CA ASN A 125 -6.90 4.84 -11.57
C ASN A 125 -5.84 5.85 -11.13
N LEU A 126 -4.59 5.75 -11.59
CA LEU A 126 -3.52 6.66 -11.21
C LEU A 126 -3.88 8.13 -11.51
N ARG A 127 -4.63 8.38 -12.57
CA ARG A 127 -5.15 9.72 -12.95
C ARG A 127 -5.97 10.42 -11.85
N HIS A 128 -6.41 9.69 -10.83
CA HIS A 128 -7.18 10.23 -9.71
C HIS A 128 -6.32 10.70 -8.52
N PHE A 129 -4.99 10.57 -8.60
CA PHE A 129 -4.06 10.98 -7.55
C PHE A 129 -3.19 12.16 -8.01
N PRO A 130 -2.52 12.87 -7.08
CA PRO A 130 -1.57 13.92 -7.43
C PRO A 130 -0.48 13.43 -8.40
N VAL A 131 -0.01 14.30 -9.29
CA VAL A 131 0.97 13.97 -10.35
C VAL A 131 2.28 13.42 -9.76
N SER A 132 2.71 13.94 -8.62
CA SER A 132 3.82 13.43 -7.79
C SER A 132 3.65 11.96 -7.44
N VAL A 133 2.49 11.57 -6.93
CA VAL A 133 2.16 10.16 -6.59
C VAL A 133 2.14 9.30 -7.86
N GLN A 134 1.54 9.78 -8.94
CA GLN A 134 1.50 9.06 -10.21
C GLN A 134 2.90 8.71 -10.70
N LYS A 135 3.79 9.71 -10.78
CA LYS A 135 5.18 9.55 -11.21
C LYS A 135 5.96 8.61 -10.29
N ALA A 136 5.76 8.74 -8.97
CA ALA A 136 6.39 7.87 -7.99
C ALA A 136 6.01 6.41 -8.22
N VAL A 137 4.71 6.11 -8.29
CA VAL A 137 4.21 4.74 -8.47
C VAL A 137 4.62 4.16 -9.81
N GLN A 138 4.57 4.95 -10.89
CA GLN A 138 5.04 4.53 -12.21
C GLN A 138 6.55 4.22 -12.23
N LYS A 139 7.35 4.96 -11.46
CA LYS A 139 8.79 4.68 -11.33
C LYS A 139 9.03 3.43 -10.48
N ALA A 140 8.31 3.26 -9.38
CA ALA A 140 8.38 2.07 -8.54
C ALA A 140 7.95 0.80 -9.29
N ALA A 141 6.89 0.87 -10.10
CA ALA A 141 6.41 -0.24 -10.93
C ALA A 141 7.42 -0.73 -11.97
N LYS A 142 8.45 0.07 -12.30
CA LYS A 142 9.52 -0.34 -13.23
C LYS A 142 10.68 -1.07 -12.54
N LEU A 143 10.66 -1.20 -11.22
CA LEU A 143 11.75 -1.84 -10.48
C LEU A 143 11.80 -3.35 -10.75
N ILE A 144 10.63 -3.98 -10.83
CA ILE A 144 10.47 -5.43 -10.94
C ILE A 144 9.27 -5.68 -11.86
N ASP A 145 9.39 -6.63 -12.79
CA ASP A 145 8.29 -7.04 -13.64
C ASP A 145 7.21 -7.80 -12.86
N PHE A 146 5.94 -7.50 -13.16
CA PHE A 146 4.76 -8.13 -12.59
C PHE A 146 3.60 -8.10 -13.58
N GLU A 147 2.62 -8.96 -13.37
CA GLU A 147 1.38 -8.99 -14.15
C GLU A 147 0.24 -8.38 -13.34
N ILE A 148 -0.64 -7.64 -14.02
CA ILE A 148 -1.81 -7.02 -13.39
C ILE A 148 -2.90 -8.07 -13.22
N ASN A 149 -3.49 -8.10 -12.03
CA ASN A 149 -4.71 -8.86 -11.78
C ASN A 149 -5.91 -8.14 -12.43
N GLU A 150 -6.32 -8.59 -13.61
CA GLU A 150 -7.36 -7.94 -14.41
C GLU A 150 -8.74 -7.93 -13.71
N GLU A 151 -9.05 -8.94 -12.90
CA GLU A 151 -10.28 -8.95 -12.09
C GLU A 151 -10.29 -7.80 -11.07
N HIS A 152 -9.19 -7.66 -10.32
CA HIS A 152 -9.04 -6.58 -9.34
C HIS A 152 -9.00 -5.20 -10.00
N LYS A 153 -8.31 -5.06 -11.14
CA LYS A 153 -8.31 -3.84 -11.95
C LYS A 153 -9.73 -3.45 -12.41
N SER A 154 -10.53 -4.40 -12.88
CA SER A 154 -11.92 -4.17 -13.25
C SER A 154 -12.76 -3.69 -12.06
N LEU A 155 -12.62 -4.36 -10.91
CA LEU A 155 -13.32 -3.99 -9.68
C LEU A 155 -12.92 -2.60 -9.18
N THR A 156 -11.63 -2.29 -9.10
CA THR A 156 -11.15 -0.97 -8.64
C THR A 156 -11.51 0.15 -9.60
N THR A 157 -11.66 -0.12 -10.89
CA THR A 157 -12.18 0.85 -11.87
C THR A 157 -13.65 1.18 -11.53
N ARG A 158 -14.48 0.15 -11.31
CA ARG A 158 -15.89 0.33 -10.89
C ARG A 158 -16.00 1.05 -9.56
N ILE A 159 -15.15 0.73 -8.58
CA ILE A 159 -15.12 1.42 -7.28
C ILE A 159 -14.87 2.92 -7.46
N MET A 160 -13.91 3.31 -8.31
CA MET A 160 -13.62 4.72 -8.57
C MET A 160 -14.73 5.43 -9.35
N ASP A 161 -15.41 4.73 -10.25
CA ASP A 161 -16.57 5.26 -10.96
C ASP A 161 -17.79 5.41 -10.04
N ASP A 162 -18.05 4.44 -9.18
CA ASP A 162 -19.10 4.50 -8.15
C ASP A 162 -18.84 5.64 -7.16
N TYR A 163 -17.58 5.85 -6.76
CA TYR A 163 -17.18 6.98 -5.91
C TYR A 163 -17.53 8.32 -6.56
N LYS A 164 -17.23 8.49 -7.85
CA LYS A 164 -17.57 9.73 -8.60
C LYS A 164 -19.08 9.92 -8.77
N LYS A 165 -19.82 8.83 -9.01
CA LYS A 165 -21.28 8.83 -9.16
C LYS A 165 -22.03 8.88 -7.83
N MET A 166 -21.32 8.91 -6.70
CA MET A 166 -21.87 8.84 -5.35
C MET A 166 -22.74 7.58 -5.10
N ASN A 167 -22.47 6.49 -5.84
CA ASN A 167 -23.17 5.22 -5.67
C ASN A 167 -22.51 4.37 -4.58
N PHE A 168 -22.63 4.82 -3.33
CA PHE A 168 -21.90 4.24 -2.20
C PHE A 168 -22.32 2.80 -1.84
N ALA A 169 -23.55 2.39 -2.18
CA ALA A 169 -24.01 1.02 -1.95
C ALA A 169 -23.23 0.03 -2.85
N SER A 170 -23.21 0.30 -4.17
CA SER A 170 -22.42 -0.47 -5.14
C SER A 170 -20.92 -0.42 -4.82
N MET A 171 -20.42 0.76 -4.46
CA MET A 171 -19.01 0.95 -4.07
C MET A 171 -18.59 0.00 -2.94
N ARG A 172 -19.39 -0.09 -1.87
CA ARG A 172 -19.10 -0.96 -0.72
C ARG A 172 -19.10 -2.44 -1.10
N GLU A 173 -20.03 -2.85 -1.95
CA GLU A 173 -20.07 -4.22 -2.45
C GLU A 173 -18.82 -4.54 -3.29
N ASN A 174 -18.44 -3.64 -4.19
CA ASN A 174 -17.26 -3.80 -5.02
C ASN A 174 -15.96 -3.79 -4.17
N ILE A 175 -15.88 -3.01 -3.09
CA ILE A 175 -14.77 -3.07 -2.12
C ILE A 175 -14.65 -4.46 -1.49
N ILE A 176 -15.78 -5.09 -1.12
CA ILE A 176 -15.78 -6.45 -0.54
C ILE A 176 -15.29 -7.46 -1.58
N ARG A 177 -15.80 -7.39 -2.81
CA ARG A 177 -15.39 -8.26 -3.92
C ARG A 177 -13.89 -8.11 -4.21
N ALA A 178 -13.40 -6.87 -4.28
CA ALA A 178 -11.97 -6.61 -4.50
C ALA A 178 -11.10 -7.17 -3.37
N GLY A 179 -11.58 -7.15 -2.12
CA GLY A 179 -10.91 -7.80 -0.99
C GLY A 179 -10.96 -9.33 -1.04
N GLN A 180 -12.00 -9.93 -1.63
CA GLN A 180 -12.08 -11.37 -1.87
C GLN A 180 -11.07 -11.81 -2.94
N THR A 181 -10.96 -11.08 -4.05
CA THR A 181 -9.95 -11.33 -5.10
C THR A 181 -8.53 -11.30 -4.53
N ARG A 182 -8.27 -10.37 -3.60
CA ARG A 182 -6.99 -10.24 -2.86
C ARG A 182 -6.79 -11.28 -1.74
N ARG A 183 -7.87 -11.94 -1.30
CA ARG A 183 -7.95 -12.77 -0.08
C ARG A 183 -7.68 -12.02 1.23
N PHE A 184 -7.67 -10.69 1.22
CA PHE A 184 -7.61 -9.83 2.40
C PHE A 184 -8.30 -8.49 2.11
N LEU A 185 -8.81 -7.84 3.17
CA LEU A 185 -9.44 -6.52 3.03
C LEU A 185 -8.39 -5.40 3.00
N GLY A 186 -7.45 -5.48 3.94
CA GLY A 186 -6.31 -4.61 4.19
C GLY A 186 -5.56 -5.11 5.41
#